data_AF-A0A7K3S1C3-F1
#
_entry.id   AF-A0A7K3S1C3-F1
#
_cell.length_a   1.000
_cell.length_b   1.000
_cell.length_c   1.000
_cell.angle_alpha   90.00
_cell.angle_beta   90.00
_cell.angle_gamma   90.00
#
_symmetry.space_group_name_H-M   'P 1'
#
loop_
_entity.id
_entity.type
_entity.pdbx_description
1 polymer ?
#
loop_
_entity_poly.entity_id
_entity_poly.type
_entity_poly.pdbx_seq_one_letter_code
_entity_poly.pdbx_strand_id
1 'polypeptide(L)'
;MEAKGQKRISAAQVTRRPDGTEAWVRMAARDGSAVIEGTDHGPGLTEEQAQRVFERFYRADQSRTRAHLPAGGRDEGSGLGPAIVAAVVEAH
;
A
#
# COMPACT_ATOMS: atom_id res chain seq x y z
N MET A 1 -33.39 -16.60 5.40
CA MET A 1 -32.06 -16.32 5.98
C MET A 1 -31.09 -17.19 5.19
N GLU A 2 -30.12 -16.71 4.43
CA GLU A 2 -29.21 -15.59 4.59
C GLU A 2 -28.68 -15.23 3.18
N ALA A 3 -28.89 -14.00 2.73
CA ALA A 3 -28.35 -13.55 1.45
C ALA A 3 -26.85 -13.26 1.63
N LYS A 4 -26.01 -14.18 1.17
CA LYS A 4 -24.55 -14.01 1.12
C LYS A 4 -24.24 -12.77 0.29
N GLY A 5 -23.90 -11.66 0.96
CA GLY A 5 -23.61 -10.38 0.35
C GLY A 5 -22.57 -10.53 -0.77
N GLN A 6 -22.98 -10.20 -1.99
CA GLN A 6 -22.15 -10.28 -3.17
C GLN A 6 -20.94 -9.34 -3.01
N LYS A 7 -19.73 -9.89 -2.77
CA LYS A 7 -18.46 -9.15 -2.85
C LYS A 7 -18.30 -8.61 -4.28
N ARG A 8 -18.78 -7.40 -4.55
CA ARG A 8 -18.58 -6.75 -5.86
C ARG A 8 -17.23 -6.04 -5.83
N ILE A 9 -16.24 -6.66 -6.47
CA ILE A 9 -14.97 -5.98 -6.80
C ILE A 9 -15.28 -5.04 -7.96
N SER A 10 -15.11 -3.74 -7.74
CA SER A 10 -15.48 -2.71 -8.73
C SER A 10 -14.31 -2.30 -9.62
N ALA A 11 -13.06 -2.46 -9.16
CA ALA A 11 -11.87 -2.19 -9.96
C ALA A 11 -10.60 -2.83 -9.36
N ALA A 12 -9.67 -3.20 -10.23
CA ALA A 12 -8.28 -3.52 -9.88
C ALA A 12 -7.35 -2.68 -10.76
N GLN A 13 -6.35 -2.05 -10.15
CA GLN A 13 -5.30 -1.28 -10.83
C GLN A 13 -3.96 -1.95 -10.56
N VAL A 14 -3.12 -2.04 -11.60
CA VAL A 14 -1.81 -2.68 -11.53
C VAL A 14 -0.74 -1.61 -11.78
N THR A 15 0.22 -1.53 -10.86
CA THR A 15 1.40 -0.68 -11.01
C THR A 15 2.64 -1.57 -10.95
N ARG A 16 3.54 -1.41 -11.93
CA ARG A 16 4.79 -2.18 -12.01
C ARG A 16 5.97 -1.30 -11.61
N ARG A 17 6.82 -1.80 -10.72
CA ARG A 17 8.10 -1.14 -10.37
C ARG A 17 9.16 -1.36 -11.45
N PRO A 18 10.21 -0.52 -11.50
CA PRO A 18 11.33 -0.67 -12.42
C PRO A 18 12.08 -2.01 -12.31
N ASP A 19 12.11 -2.60 -11.10
CA ASP A 19 12.68 -3.94 -10.84
C ASP A 19 11.79 -5.09 -11.35
N GLY A 20 10.67 -4.76 -12.01
CA GLY A 20 9.72 -5.72 -12.54
C GLY A 20 8.77 -6.31 -11.50
N THR A 21 8.86 -5.91 -10.22
CA THR A 21 7.90 -6.32 -9.21
C THR A 21 6.56 -5.62 -9.43
N GLU A 22 5.48 -6.39 -9.27
CA GLU A 22 4.13 -5.86 -9.41
C GLU A 22 3.56 -5.48 -8.04
N ALA A 23 2.80 -4.40 -8.03
CA ALA A 23 1.90 -4.05 -6.96
C ALA A 23 0.50 -3.87 -7.55
N TRP A 24 -0.50 -4.30 -6.79
CA TRP A 24 -1.90 -4.23 -7.18
C TRP A 24 -2.70 -3.49 -6.13
N VAL A 25 -3.68 -2.71 -6.58
CA VAL A 25 -4.70 -2.10 -5.73
C VAL A 25 -6.05 -2.60 -6.20
N ARG A 26 -6.86 -3.07 -5.27
CA ARG A 26 -8.23 -3.54 -5.53
C ARG A 26 -9.20 -2.76 -4.67
N MET A 27 -10.39 -2.50 -5.22
CA MET A 27 -11.47 -1.88 -4.49
C MET A 27 -12.73 -2.75 -4.58
N ALA A 28 -13.43 -2.87 -3.46
CA ALA A 28 -14.71 -3.57 -3.38
C ALA A 28 -15.65 -2.82 -2.42
N ALA A 29 -16.95 -2.94 -2.65
CA ALA A 29 -17.95 -2.58 -1.65
C ALA A 29 -18.21 -3.80 -0.75
N ARG A 30 -18.16 -3.62 0.57
CA ARG A 30 -18.49 -4.65 1.58
C ARG A 30 -19.25 -3.99 2.73
N ASP A 31 -20.44 -4.50 3.03
CA ASP A 31 -21.23 -4.12 4.21
C ASP A 31 -21.47 -2.61 4.37
N GLY A 32 -21.69 -1.89 3.26
CA GLY A 32 -21.88 -0.44 3.25
C GLY A 32 -20.58 0.38 3.23
N SER A 33 -19.42 -0.28 3.32
CA SER A 33 -18.10 0.36 3.30
C SER A 33 -17.35 0.11 1.99
N ALA A 34 -16.51 1.06 1.61
CA ALA A 34 -15.50 0.85 0.57
C ALA A 34 -14.27 0.18 1.18
N VAL A 35 -13.82 -0.93 0.59
CA VAL A 35 -12.64 -1.68 1.00
C VAL A 35 -11.58 -1.55 -0.08
N ILE A 36 -10.44 -0.97 0.27
CA ILE A 36 -9.27 -0.83 -0.60
C ILE A 36 -8.20 -1.80 -0.10
N GLU A 37 -7.74 -2.69 -0.97
CA GLU A 37 -6.72 -3.71 -0.70
C GLU A 37 -5.49 -3.38 -1.57
N GLY A 38 -4.35 -3.11 -0.93
CA GLY A 38 -3.05 -2.97 -1.59
C GLY A 38 -2.22 -4.25 -1.41
N THR A 39 -1.56 -4.72 -2.46
CA THR A 39 -0.66 -5.88 -2.41
C THR A 39 0.60 -5.57 -3.19
N ASP A 40 1.76 -5.86 -2.61
CA ASP A 40 3.04 -5.82 -3.30
C ASP A 40 3.82 -7.11 -3.06
N HIS A 41 4.75 -7.42 -3.96
CA HIS A 41 5.62 -8.59 -3.87
C HIS A 41 7.01 -8.28 -3.29
N GLY A 42 7.11 -7.26 -2.43
CA GLY A 42 8.32 -6.96 -1.70
C GLY A 42 8.64 -7.99 -0.60
N PRO A 43 9.74 -7.78 0.14
CA PRO A 43 10.18 -8.68 1.21
C PRO A 43 9.24 -8.73 2.43
N GLY A 44 8.13 -7.99 2.43
CA GLY A 44 7.22 -7.85 3.56
C GLY A 44 7.74 -6.90 4.64
N LEU A 45 7.03 -6.87 5.77
CA LEU A 45 7.39 -6.12 6.98
C LEU A 45 7.57 -7.10 8.14
N THR A 46 8.50 -6.83 9.04
CA THR A 46 8.50 -7.45 10.37
C THR A 46 7.32 -6.93 11.20
N GLU A 47 7.01 -7.61 12.29
CA GLU A 47 5.94 -7.20 13.21
C GLU A 47 6.17 -5.79 13.75
N GLU A 48 7.40 -5.48 14.17
CA GLU A 48 7.78 -4.15 14.67
C GLU A 48 7.68 -3.08 13.58
N GLN A 49 7.99 -3.44 12.33
CA GLN A 49 7.82 -2.54 11.19
C GLN A 49 6.35 -2.28 10.88
N ALA A 50 5.50 -3.31 10.95
CA ALA A 50 4.07 -3.20 10.71
C ALA A 50 3.37 -2.28 11.73
N GLN A 51 3.79 -2.32 12.99
CA GLN A 51 3.26 -1.44 14.05
C GLN A 51 3.62 0.03 13.84
N ARG A 52 4.71 0.30 13.14
CA ARG A 52 5.26 1.65 12.94
C ARG A 52 5.04 2.20 11.54
N VAL A 53 4.54 1.39 10.60
CA VAL A 53 4.45 1.76 9.17
C VAL A 53 3.59 3.00 8.93
N PHE A 54 2.63 3.27 9.82
CA PHE A 54 1.74 4.44 9.75
C PHE A 54 2.29 5.69 10.46
N GLU A 55 3.45 5.61 11.11
CA GLU A 55 4.13 6.78 11.66
C GLU A 55 4.63 7.69 10.54
N ARG A 56 4.51 9.01 10.74
CA ARG A 56 5.07 9.99 9.80
C ARG A 56 6.59 9.82 9.69
N PHE A 57 7.10 9.84 8.46
CA PHE A 57 8.52 9.72 8.13
C PHE A 57 9.14 8.35 8.43
N TYR A 58 8.37 7.37 8.90
CA TYR A 58 8.89 6.03 9.12
C TYR A 58 9.20 5.31 7.80
N ARG A 59 10.33 4.58 7.77
CA ARG A 59 10.77 3.78 6.63
C ARG A 59 11.29 2.43 7.14
N ALA A 60 10.67 1.34 6.69
CA ALA A 60 11.03 -0.02 7.09
C ALA A 60 12.41 -0.47 6.58
N ASP A 61 12.85 0.05 5.43
CA ASP A 61 14.17 -0.25 4.87
C ASP A 61 14.89 1.06 4.47
N GLN A 62 15.98 1.37 5.18
CA GLN A 62 16.87 2.50 4.89
C GLN A 62 17.79 2.22 3.68
N SER A 63 17.92 0.96 3.25
CA SER A 63 18.93 0.43 2.32
C SER A 63 18.45 0.41 0.87
N ARG A 64 17.15 0.18 0.65
CA ARG A 64 16.47 0.30 -0.67
C ARG A 64 16.55 1.69 -1.31
N THR A 65 17.06 2.64 -0.56
CA THR A 65 17.23 4.05 -0.90
C THR A 65 18.38 4.30 -1.90
N ARG A 66 19.31 3.36 -2.10
CA ARG A 66 20.54 3.65 -2.88
C ARG A 66 20.97 2.64 -3.95
N ALA A 67 20.46 1.41 -3.98
CA ALA A 67 21.14 0.35 -4.75
C ALA A 67 20.68 0.13 -6.20
N HIS A 68 19.47 0.55 -6.61
CA HIS A 68 18.89 0.07 -7.88
C HIS A 68 18.21 1.11 -8.79
N LEU A 69 18.36 2.41 -8.55
CA LEU A 69 17.89 3.41 -9.51
C LEU A 69 19.06 3.90 -10.37
N PRO A 70 18.95 3.89 -11.72
CA PRO A 70 19.90 4.57 -12.57
C PRO A 70 20.00 6.04 -12.14
N ALA A 71 21.21 6.61 -12.18
CA ALA A 71 21.43 8.02 -11.88
C ALA A 71 20.45 8.90 -12.67
N GLY A 72 19.48 9.50 -11.98
CA GLY A 72 18.34 10.22 -12.56
C GLY A 72 16.95 9.70 -12.18
N GLY A 73 16.83 8.64 -11.38
CA GLY A 73 15.57 8.13 -10.85
C GLY A 73 14.89 9.11 -9.87
N ARG A 74 13.66 9.50 -10.19
CA ARG A 74 12.85 10.47 -9.45
C ARG A 74 12.31 9.83 -8.16
N ASP A 75 12.36 10.63 -7.10
CA ASP A 75 11.58 10.55 -5.86
C ASP A 75 11.81 9.33 -4.95
N GLU A 76 12.74 9.51 -4.00
CA GLU A 76 12.61 8.84 -2.70
C GLU A 76 11.29 9.24 -2.06
N GLY A 77 10.42 8.26 -1.78
CA GLY A 77 9.18 8.51 -1.05
C GLY A 77 9.49 9.08 0.34
N SER A 78 8.86 10.20 0.70
CA SER A 78 9.07 10.97 1.94
C SER A 78 8.73 10.23 3.25
N GLY A 79 8.29 8.97 3.19
CA GLY A 79 7.78 8.24 4.35
C GLY A 79 6.43 8.77 4.86
N LEU A 80 5.68 9.51 4.04
CA LEU A 80 4.37 10.05 4.43
C LEU A 80 3.17 9.25 3.91
N GLY A 81 3.37 8.39 2.90
CA GLY A 81 2.28 7.69 2.22
C GLY A 81 1.31 6.96 3.18
N PRO A 82 1.79 6.02 4.00
CA PRO A 82 0.93 5.31 4.95
C PRO A 82 0.28 6.22 6.00
N ALA A 83 1.01 7.22 6.52
CA ALA A 83 0.47 8.16 7.50
C ALA A 83 -0.69 9.01 6.93
N ILE A 84 -0.63 9.38 5.65
CA ILE A 84 -1.74 10.05 4.95
C ILE A 84 -2.94 9.10 4.81
N VAL A 85 -2.71 7.84 4.44
CA VAL A 85 -3.78 6.83 4.35
C VAL A 85 -4.49 6.67 5.69
N ALA A 86 -3.74 6.53 6.78
CA ALA A 86 -4.32 6.43 8.12
C ALA A 86 -5.20 7.65 8.45
N ALA A 87 -4.69 8.87 8.23
CA ALA A 87 -5.44 10.09 8.50
C ALA A 87 -6.73 10.21 7.66
N VAL A 88 -6.70 9.77 6.39
CA VAL A 88 -7.89 9.78 5.53
C VAL A 88 -8.91 8.74 6.00
N VAL A 89 -8.46 7.55 6.40
CA VAL A 89 -9.34 6.49 6.94
C VAL A 89 -9.95 6.90 8.28
N GLU A 90 -9.20 7.56 9.17
CA GLU A 90 -9.74 8.05 10.45
C GLU A 90 -10.78 9.16 10.27
N ALA A 91 -10.72 9.91 9.17
CA ALA A 91 -11.64 11.02 8.90
C ALA A 91 -12.99 10.61 8.28
N HIS A 92 -13.18 9.33 7.91
CA HIS A 92 -14.36 8.83 7.20
C HIS A 92 -14.88 7.53 7.81
#